data_AF-A0A7Y7IZU9-F1
#
_entry.id   AF-A0A7Y7IZU9-F1
#
_cell.length_a   1.000
_cell.length_b   1.000
_cell.length_c   1.000
_cell.angle_alpha   90.00
_cell.angle_beta   90.00
_cell.angle_gamma   90.00
#
_symmetry.space_group_name_H-M   'P 1'
#
loop_
_entity.id
_entity.type
_entity.pdbx_description
1 polymer ?
#
loop_
_entity_poly.entity_id
_entity_poly.type
_entity_poly.pdbx_seq_one_letter_code
_entity_poly.pdbx_strand_id
1 'polypeptide(L)'
;MTISDALPHATAPDETRAPPPAAPGIDTGIAGDIALADRLGASLRAARAEIGRIIHGQGAVIDQTLVSILAGGHTLLVGAPGLGKTKLVTTLGIVLGLDARRVQFTPDLMPSDITGSEILDEDEHGHRSFRFVRGPVFCQLLMADEINRASPRTQSALLQAMQEHRVAIAGTDHALPSPFHVLATQNPIEQEGTYPLPEAQLDRFMLQIPLTFPDAAAERTMLLATTGAEDAAPVPVLSDRAL
;
A
#
# COMPACT_ATOMS: atom_id res chain seq x y z
N MET A 1 61.45 8.45 -31.47
CA MET A 1 61.59 8.08 -32.89
C MET A 1 61.18 6.61 -32.97
N THR A 2 60.08 6.15 -33.55
CA THR A 2 58.94 6.70 -34.32
C THR A 2 57.95 5.51 -34.38
N ILE A 3 56.73 5.58 -33.83
CA ILE A 3 55.43 5.92 -34.46
C ILE A 3 55.08 5.10 -35.73
N SER A 4 53.83 4.59 -35.74
CA SER A 4 52.97 4.22 -36.89
C SER A 4 53.27 2.91 -37.63
N ASP A 5 52.32 2.15 -38.18
CA ASP A 5 50.85 2.25 -38.28
C ASP A 5 50.30 0.94 -38.88
N ALA A 6 48.97 0.82 -38.86
CA ALA A 6 48.09 0.06 -39.78
C ALA A 6 47.73 -1.41 -39.48
N LEU A 7 46.47 -1.86 -39.53
CA LEU A 7 45.10 -1.30 -39.65
C LEU A 7 44.15 -2.54 -39.55
N PRO A 8 43.05 -2.54 -38.77
CA PRO A 8 41.99 -3.53 -38.90
C PRO A 8 40.93 -3.11 -39.94
N HIS A 9 40.33 -4.13 -40.56
CA HIS A 9 39.34 -4.07 -41.64
C HIS A 9 38.09 -3.25 -41.25
N ALA A 10 37.75 -2.25 -42.05
CA ALA A 10 36.52 -1.47 -41.91
C ALA A 10 35.33 -2.25 -42.48
N THR A 11 34.40 -2.68 -41.62
CA THR A 11 33.03 -3.07 -42.01
C THR A 11 32.18 -1.81 -42.16
N ALA A 12 31.51 -1.69 -43.31
CA ALA A 12 30.61 -0.60 -43.65
C ALA A 12 29.43 -0.47 -42.66
N PRO A 13 28.87 0.75 -42.48
CA PRO A 13 27.65 0.94 -41.71
C PRO A 13 26.42 0.44 -42.49
N ASP A 14 25.62 -0.40 -41.82
CA ASP A 14 24.32 -0.90 -42.28
C ASP A 14 23.26 0.21 -42.15
N GLU A 15 23.09 1.00 -43.21
CA GLU A 15 22.03 2.00 -43.34
C GLU A 15 20.72 1.38 -43.85
N THR A 16 20.02 0.52 -43.08
CA THR A 16 18.55 0.30 -43.26
C THR A 16 17.90 -0.32 -42.01
N ARG A 17 17.96 0.33 -40.85
CA ARG A 17 17.06 -0.03 -39.74
C ARG A 17 16.07 1.09 -39.46
N ALA A 18 14.86 0.93 -40.00
CA ALA A 18 13.74 1.79 -39.68
C ALA A 18 13.55 1.86 -38.14
N PRO A 19 13.27 3.06 -37.59
CA PRO A 19 13.02 3.19 -36.16
C PRO A 19 11.78 2.35 -35.77
N PRO A 20 11.76 1.75 -34.56
CA PRO A 20 10.58 1.06 -34.08
C PRO A 20 9.38 2.03 -34.01
N PRO A 21 8.16 1.56 -34.26
CA PRO A 21 6.98 2.43 -34.20
C PRO A 21 6.87 3.04 -32.81
N ALA A 22 6.77 4.37 -32.78
CA ALA A 22 6.55 5.13 -31.56
C ALA A 22 5.31 4.59 -30.83
N ALA A 23 5.43 4.35 -29.53
CA ALA A 23 4.29 4.07 -28.67
C ALA A 23 3.23 5.18 -28.85
N PRO A 24 1.93 4.85 -28.81
CA PRO A 24 0.88 5.84 -29.04
C PRO A 24 1.05 6.99 -28.05
N GLY A 25 1.34 8.17 -28.60
CA GLY A 25 1.52 9.38 -27.82
C GLY A 25 0.25 9.70 -27.05
N ILE A 26 0.37 9.85 -25.74
CA ILE A 26 -0.59 10.61 -24.96
C ILE A 26 -0.55 12.03 -25.54
N ASP A 27 -1.70 12.55 -25.96
CA ASP A 27 -1.85 13.94 -26.41
C ASP A 27 -1.50 14.87 -25.24
N THR A 28 -0.21 15.22 -25.09
CA THR A 28 0.37 16.05 -24.02
C THR A 28 0.10 17.54 -24.23
N GLY A 29 -1.11 17.89 -24.67
CA GLY A 29 -1.61 19.25 -24.72
C GLY A 29 -2.50 19.56 -23.51
N ILE A 30 -2.66 20.85 -23.18
CA ILE A 30 -3.54 21.33 -22.10
C ILE A 30 -4.95 20.70 -22.18
N ALA A 31 -5.47 20.47 -23.38
CA ALA A 31 -6.76 19.81 -23.59
C ALA A 31 -6.76 18.32 -23.19
N GLY A 32 -5.67 17.60 -23.45
CA GLY A 32 -5.48 16.22 -23.03
C GLY A 32 -5.36 16.09 -21.51
N ASP A 33 -4.64 17.01 -20.87
CA ASP A 33 -4.50 17.09 -19.41
C ASP A 33 -5.84 17.39 -18.71
N ILE A 34 -6.64 18.32 -19.25
CA ILE A 34 -7.99 18.61 -18.73
C ILE A 34 -8.89 17.38 -18.86
N ALA A 35 -8.89 16.72 -20.02
CA ALA A 35 -9.71 15.53 -20.23
C ALA A 35 -9.28 14.36 -19.32
N LEU A 36 -7.98 14.23 -19.03
CA LEU A 36 -7.47 13.27 -18.06
C LEU A 36 -7.93 13.61 -16.64
N ALA A 37 -7.79 14.87 -16.22
CA ALA A 37 -8.22 15.34 -14.92
C ALA A 37 -9.73 15.11 -14.70
N ASP A 38 -10.56 15.36 -15.71
CA ASP A 38 -12.01 15.11 -15.64
C ASP A 38 -12.35 13.62 -15.45
N ARG A 39 -11.67 12.73 -16.20
CA ARG A 39 -11.87 11.28 -16.07
C ARG A 39 -11.42 10.77 -14.70
N LEU A 40 -10.27 11.22 -14.21
CA LEU A 40 -9.78 10.89 -12.87
C LEU A 40 -10.75 11.40 -11.82
N GLY A 41 -11.19 12.65 -11.91
CA GLY A 41 -12.16 13.24 -11.00
C GLY A 41 -13.48 12.48 -10.96
N ALA A 42 -13.99 12.02 -12.12
CA ALA A 42 -15.19 11.19 -12.17
C ALA A 42 -14.99 9.83 -11.47
N SER A 43 -13.86 9.18 -11.73
CA SER A 43 -13.53 7.86 -11.16
C SER A 43 -13.33 7.93 -9.64
N LEU A 44 -12.66 8.98 -9.14
CA LEU A 44 -12.50 9.24 -7.72
C LEU A 44 -13.83 9.53 -7.01
N ARG A 45 -14.73 10.29 -7.64
CA ARG A 45 -16.09 10.51 -7.10
C ARG A 45 -16.87 9.20 -7.01
N ALA A 46 -16.75 8.33 -8.01
CA ALA A 46 -17.39 7.01 -8.00
C ALA A 46 -16.81 6.12 -6.89
N ALA A 47 -15.48 6.06 -6.75
CA ALA A 47 -14.82 5.30 -5.70
C ALA A 47 -15.23 5.79 -4.30
N ARG A 48 -15.20 7.11 -4.07
CA ARG A 48 -15.66 7.73 -2.82
C ARG A 48 -17.11 7.39 -2.51
N ALA A 49 -18.00 7.45 -3.50
CA ALA A 49 -19.41 7.13 -3.31
C ALA A 49 -19.62 5.66 -2.93
N GLU A 50 -18.88 4.75 -3.56
CA GLU A 50 -18.94 3.32 -3.25
C GLU A 50 -18.40 3.00 -1.85
N ILE A 51 -17.31 3.65 -1.42
CA ILE A 51 -16.81 3.51 -0.04
C ILE A 51 -17.84 4.04 0.96
N GLY A 52 -18.45 5.20 0.68
CA GLY A 52 -19.47 5.82 1.55
C GLY A 52 -20.77 5.02 1.65
N ARG A 53 -21.06 4.14 0.69
CA ARG A 53 -22.18 3.19 0.74
C ARG A 53 -22.00 2.14 1.85
N ILE A 54 -20.74 1.82 2.17
CA ILE A 54 -20.38 0.74 3.09
C ILE A 54 -19.92 1.28 4.44
N ILE A 55 -19.23 2.42 4.41
CA ILE A 55 -18.69 3.10 5.58
C ILE A 55 -19.57 4.31 5.90
N HIS A 56 -20.45 4.16 6.88
CA HIS A 56 -21.40 5.19 7.28
C HIS A 56 -20.77 6.19 8.26
N GLY A 57 -21.20 7.46 8.23
CA GLY A 57 -20.82 8.45 9.25
C GLY A 57 -19.34 8.84 9.33
N GLN A 58 -18.48 8.37 8.41
CA GLN A 58 -17.04 8.65 8.43
C GLN A 58 -16.54 9.35 7.15
N GLY A 59 -17.36 10.24 6.57
CA GLY A 59 -17.03 10.92 5.31
C GLY A 59 -15.66 11.60 5.30
N ALA A 60 -15.30 12.30 6.39
CA ALA A 60 -14.00 12.96 6.51
C ALA A 60 -12.83 11.96 6.55
N VAL A 61 -13.00 10.80 7.21
CA VAL A 61 -11.98 9.74 7.28
C VAL A 61 -11.75 9.13 5.90
N ILE A 62 -12.83 8.90 5.14
CA ILE A 62 -12.76 8.42 3.76
C ILE A 62 -11.97 9.42 2.90
N ASP A 63 -12.33 10.70 2.98
CA ASP A 63 -11.69 11.76 2.20
C ASP A 63 -10.19 11.87 2.50
N GLN A 64 -9.82 11.93 3.77
CA GLN A 64 -8.43 12.01 4.20
C GLN A 64 -7.62 10.77 3.81
N THR A 65 -8.21 9.58 3.92
CA THR A 65 -7.52 8.33 3.55
C THR A 65 -7.30 8.24 2.05
N LEU A 66 -8.30 8.62 1.24
CA LEU A 66 -8.16 8.70 -0.21
C LEU A 66 -7.09 9.72 -0.61
N VAL A 67 -7.09 10.91 0.01
CA VAL A 67 -6.05 11.93 -0.22
C VAL A 67 -4.66 11.38 0.09
N SER A 68 -4.50 10.68 1.21
CA SER A 68 -3.19 10.11 1.58
C SER A 68 -2.72 9.07 0.56
N ILE A 69 -3.59 8.15 0.14
CA ILE A 69 -3.26 7.13 -0.86
C ILE A 69 -2.87 7.79 -2.19
N LEU A 70 -3.68 8.73 -2.69
CA LEU A 70 -3.41 9.42 -3.95
C LEU A 70 -2.14 10.28 -3.92
N ALA A 71 -1.72 10.73 -2.74
CA ALA A 71 -0.49 11.47 -2.55
C ALA A 71 0.74 10.58 -2.33
N GLY A 72 0.61 9.24 -2.41
CA GLY A 72 1.73 8.32 -2.18
C GLY A 72 2.05 8.09 -0.70
N GLY A 73 1.17 8.52 0.21
CA GLY A 73 1.42 8.52 1.65
C GLY A 73 0.95 7.27 2.40
N HIS A 74 1.32 7.22 3.68
CA HIS A 74 0.83 6.27 4.67
C HIS A 74 -0.05 6.99 5.70
N THR A 75 -1.01 6.28 6.28
CA THR A 75 -2.00 6.86 7.21
C THR A 75 -2.01 6.11 8.54
N LEU A 76 -2.15 6.85 9.63
CA LEU A 76 -2.34 6.33 10.98
C LEU A 76 -3.78 6.60 11.48
N LEU A 77 -4.56 5.54 11.66
CA LEU A 77 -5.96 5.56 12.09
C LEU A 77 -6.08 5.38 13.61
N VAL A 78 -6.25 6.48 14.35
CA VAL A 78 -6.34 6.46 15.81
C VAL A 78 -7.79 6.36 16.26
N GLY A 79 -8.12 5.47 17.18
CA GLY A 79 -9.48 5.43 17.77
C GLY A 79 -9.82 4.09 18.40
N ALA A 80 -10.96 4.05 19.09
CA ALA A 80 -11.43 2.90 19.84
C ALA A 80 -11.67 1.65 18.95
N PRO A 81 -11.63 0.44 19.55
CA PRO A 81 -12.02 -0.79 18.87
C PRO A 81 -13.49 -0.71 18.42
N GLY A 82 -13.82 -1.43 17.34
CA GLY A 82 -15.19 -1.48 16.82
C GLY A 82 -15.61 -0.31 15.92
N LEU A 83 -14.75 0.70 15.70
CA LEU A 83 -15.04 1.84 14.81
C LEU A 83 -14.91 1.54 13.31
N GLY A 84 -14.99 0.27 12.89
CA GLY A 84 -14.99 -0.10 11.48
C GLY A 84 -13.66 0.09 10.73
N LYS A 85 -12.53 0.29 11.43
CA LYS A 85 -11.18 0.46 10.81
C LYS A 85 -10.85 -0.65 9.82
N THR A 86 -11.03 -1.91 10.23
CA THR A 86 -10.79 -3.08 9.38
C THR A 86 -11.70 -3.10 8.15
N LYS A 87 -12.97 -2.72 8.32
CA LYS A 87 -13.94 -2.64 7.22
C LYS A 87 -13.56 -1.54 6.23
N LEU A 88 -13.10 -0.39 6.72
CA LEU A 88 -12.62 0.72 5.89
C LEU A 88 -11.44 0.29 5.01
N VAL A 89 -10.39 -0.30 5.60
CA VAL A 89 -9.19 -0.70 4.84
C VAL A 89 -9.52 -1.79 3.81
N THR A 90 -10.33 -2.77 4.19
CA THR A 90 -10.77 -3.84 3.27
C THR A 90 -11.59 -3.27 2.11
N THR A 91 -12.50 -2.34 2.41
CA THR A 91 -13.33 -1.65 1.40
C THR A 91 -12.47 -0.84 0.44
N LEU A 92 -11.49 -0.10 0.96
CA LEU A 92 -10.54 0.67 0.14
C LEU A 92 -9.77 -0.24 -0.80
N GLY A 93 -9.20 -1.35 -0.31
CA GLY A 93 -8.46 -2.30 -1.14
C GLY A 93 -9.29 -2.82 -2.32
N ILE A 94 -10.55 -3.20 -2.06
CA ILE A 94 -11.45 -3.72 -3.11
C ILE A 94 -11.86 -2.62 -4.08
N VAL A 95 -12.33 -1.47 -3.59
CA VAL A 95 -12.83 -0.38 -4.43
C VAL A 95 -11.73 0.22 -5.30
N LEU A 96 -10.52 0.32 -4.76
CA LEU A 96 -9.35 0.86 -5.47
C LEU A 96 -8.62 -0.19 -6.33
N GLY A 97 -8.97 -1.47 -6.19
CA GLY A 97 -8.34 -2.56 -6.95
C GLY A 97 -6.89 -2.83 -6.53
N LEU A 98 -6.56 -2.63 -5.25
CA LEU A 98 -5.23 -2.83 -4.69
C LEU A 98 -5.10 -4.23 -4.06
N ASP A 99 -3.95 -4.89 -4.24
CA ASP A 99 -3.62 -6.08 -3.44
C ASP A 99 -3.50 -5.66 -1.97
N ALA A 100 -4.52 -6.02 -1.18
CA ALA A 100 -4.61 -5.63 0.21
C ALA A 100 -4.30 -6.80 1.14
N ARG A 101 -3.42 -6.58 2.11
CA ARG A 101 -3.11 -7.56 3.16
C ARG A 101 -3.29 -6.95 4.54
N ARG A 102 -3.50 -7.81 5.53
CA ARG A 102 -3.68 -7.42 6.92
C ARG A 102 -2.68 -8.16 7.80
N VAL A 103 -2.07 -7.42 8.72
CA VAL A 103 -1.23 -7.95 9.79
C VAL A 103 -1.75 -7.41 11.11
N GLN A 104 -2.00 -8.32 12.04
CA GLN A 104 -2.27 -7.97 13.41
C GLN A 104 -0.94 -7.86 14.15
N PHE A 105 -0.66 -6.70 14.75
CA PHE A 105 0.52 -6.53 15.56
C PHE A 105 0.26 -7.10 16.95
N THR A 106 1.13 -8.02 17.36
CA THR A 106 1.11 -8.68 18.66
C THR A 106 2.49 -8.56 19.32
N PRO A 107 2.60 -8.72 20.65
CA PRO A 107 3.88 -8.57 21.35
C PRO A 107 4.97 -9.56 20.90
N ASP A 108 4.57 -10.72 20.36
CA ASP A 108 5.42 -11.80 19.87
C ASP A 108 5.78 -11.69 18.39
N LEU A 109 5.16 -10.76 17.65
CA LEU A 109 5.40 -10.56 16.22
C LEU A 109 6.86 -10.16 15.96
N MET A 110 7.56 -10.89 15.11
CA MET A 110 8.95 -10.62 14.74
C MET A 110 9.06 -9.75 13.48
N PRO A 111 10.17 -9.01 13.28
CA PRO A 111 10.43 -8.29 12.04
C PRO A 111 10.27 -9.14 10.76
N SER A 112 10.74 -10.39 10.80
CA SER A 112 10.64 -11.33 9.68
C SER A 112 9.22 -11.73 9.33
N ASP A 113 8.28 -11.67 10.29
CA ASP A 113 6.87 -11.96 10.03
C ASP A 113 6.20 -10.84 9.21
N ILE A 114 6.85 -9.66 9.14
CA ILE A 114 6.43 -8.51 8.36
C ILE A 114 7.19 -8.45 7.04
N THR A 115 8.52 -8.50 7.09
CA THR A 115 9.39 -8.31 5.91
C THR A 115 9.61 -9.58 5.11
N GLY A 116 9.34 -10.75 5.69
CA GLY A 116 9.69 -12.05 5.12
C GLY A 116 10.99 -12.62 5.70
N SER A 117 11.27 -13.87 5.32
CA SER A 117 12.42 -14.63 5.80
C SER A 117 12.99 -15.53 4.70
N GLU A 118 14.25 -15.92 4.83
CA GLU A 118 14.80 -17.04 4.07
C GLU A 118 14.55 -18.35 4.81
N ILE A 119 14.07 -19.34 4.08
CA ILE A 119 13.92 -20.71 4.56
C ILE A 119 14.87 -21.62 3.79
N LEU A 120 15.36 -22.65 4.47
CA LEU A 120 16.08 -23.74 3.81
C LEU A 120 15.04 -24.66 3.16
N ASP A 121 15.10 -24.75 1.84
CA ASP A 121 14.29 -25.66 1.04
C ASP A 121 15.16 -26.85 0.62
N GLU A 122 14.58 -28.05 0.60
CA GLU A 122 15.26 -29.28 0.19
C GLU A 122 14.44 -29.91 -0.94
N ASP A 123 15.06 -30.10 -2.10
CA ASP A 123 14.38 -30.71 -3.25
C ASP A 123 14.26 -32.24 -3.12
N GLU A 124 13.51 -32.86 -4.04
CA GLU A 124 13.30 -34.32 -4.08
C GLU A 124 14.61 -35.13 -4.25
N HIS A 125 15.72 -34.47 -4.60
CA HIS A 125 17.05 -35.06 -4.79
C HIS A 125 18.01 -34.79 -3.62
N GLY A 126 17.55 -34.10 -2.56
CA GLY A 126 18.33 -33.79 -1.35
C GLY A 126 19.22 -32.55 -1.50
N HIS A 127 19.06 -31.74 -2.55
CA HIS A 127 19.78 -30.48 -2.69
C HIS A 127 19.13 -29.40 -1.82
N ARG A 128 19.96 -28.77 -0.98
CA ARG A 128 19.55 -27.69 -0.09
C ARG A 128 19.78 -26.33 -0.75
N SER A 129 18.74 -25.51 -0.78
CA SER A 129 18.80 -24.14 -1.28
C SER A 129 18.08 -23.19 -0.32
N PHE A 130 18.53 -21.93 -0.25
CA PHE A 130 17.82 -20.90 0.49
C PHE A 130 16.79 -20.25 -0.44
N ARG A 131 15.54 -20.18 0.01
CA ARG A 131 14.45 -19.51 -0.72
C ARG A 131 13.85 -18.40 0.12
N PHE A 132 13.72 -17.22 -0.47
CA PHE A 132 13.03 -16.11 0.15
C PHE A 132 11.51 -16.30 0.15
N VAL A 133 10.90 -16.23 1.33
CA VAL A 133 9.45 -16.19 1.52
C VAL A 133 9.05 -14.75 1.83
N ARG A 134 8.29 -14.15 0.91
CA ARG A 134 7.81 -12.78 1.02
C ARG A 134 6.87 -12.62 2.21
N GLY A 135 7.13 -11.60 3.03
CA GLY A 135 6.23 -11.18 4.08
C GLY A 135 5.00 -10.42 3.57
N PRO A 136 4.07 -10.08 4.46
CA PRO A 136 2.83 -9.36 4.13
C PRO A 136 3.05 -7.94 3.59
N VAL A 137 4.23 -7.32 3.79
CA VAL A 137 4.55 -6.01 3.17
C VAL A 137 4.61 -6.06 1.65
N PHE A 138 4.74 -7.23 1.02
CA PHE A 138 4.69 -7.38 -0.43
C PHE A 138 3.25 -7.40 -0.94
N CYS A 139 2.56 -6.28 -0.75
CA CYS A 139 1.24 -5.97 -1.27
C CYS A 139 1.19 -4.49 -1.66
N GLN A 140 0.04 -3.97 -2.13
CA GLN A 140 -0.11 -2.56 -2.46
C GLN A 140 -0.79 -1.75 -1.35
N LEU A 141 -1.59 -2.41 -0.51
CA LEU A 141 -2.26 -1.80 0.64
C LEU A 141 -2.14 -2.70 1.88
N LEU A 142 -1.29 -2.32 2.83
CA LEU A 142 -1.11 -3.04 4.08
C LEU A 142 -1.93 -2.41 5.21
N MET A 143 -2.80 -3.19 5.83
CA MET A 143 -3.36 -2.88 7.14
C MET A 143 -2.42 -3.35 8.24
N ALA A 144 -1.86 -2.42 9.01
CA ALA A 144 -1.06 -2.72 10.20
C ALA A 144 -1.88 -2.46 11.47
N ASP A 145 -2.62 -3.48 11.90
CA ASP A 145 -3.58 -3.35 12.99
C ASP A 145 -2.87 -3.34 14.34
N GLU A 146 -3.16 -2.36 15.19
CA GLU A 146 -2.62 -2.17 16.53
C GLU A 146 -1.09 -2.09 16.56
N ILE A 147 -0.51 -1.27 15.68
CA ILE A 147 0.96 -1.15 15.50
C ILE A 147 1.71 -0.91 16.82
N ASN A 148 1.07 -0.28 17.79
CA ASN A 148 1.61 -0.05 19.14
C ASN A 148 1.73 -1.32 20.00
N ARG A 149 1.23 -2.48 19.60
CA ARG A 149 1.36 -3.73 20.39
C ARG A 149 2.64 -4.52 20.10
N ALA A 150 3.27 -4.30 18.95
CA ALA A 150 4.52 -4.98 18.64
C ALA A 150 5.74 -4.25 19.23
N SER A 151 6.84 -4.98 19.39
CA SER A 151 8.10 -4.41 19.87
C SER A 151 8.59 -3.24 18.98
N PRO A 152 9.38 -2.29 19.53
CA PRO A 152 9.98 -1.20 18.75
C PRO A 152 10.81 -1.69 17.55
N ARG A 153 11.40 -2.89 17.65
CA ARG A 153 12.17 -3.50 16.56
C ARG A 153 11.25 -3.92 15.40
N THR A 154 10.13 -4.54 15.72
CA THR A 154 9.11 -4.97 14.76
C THR A 154 8.45 -3.77 14.08
N GLN A 155 8.11 -2.73 14.86
CA GLN A 155 7.64 -1.44 14.33
C GLN A 155 8.65 -0.82 13.36
N SER A 156 9.92 -0.78 13.74
CA SER A 156 10.99 -0.22 12.91
C SER A 156 11.12 -0.93 11.57
N ALA A 157 10.94 -2.25 11.52
CA ALA A 157 11.00 -3.02 10.27
C ALA A 157 9.91 -2.60 9.28
N LEU A 158 8.67 -2.39 9.75
CA LEU A 158 7.59 -1.85 8.92
C LEU A 158 7.89 -0.41 8.47
N LEU A 159 8.31 0.46 9.39
CA LEU A 159 8.60 1.87 9.10
C LEU A 159 9.77 2.03 8.13
N GLN A 160 10.75 1.14 8.17
CA GLN A 160 11.84 1.09 7.20
C GLN A 160 11.32 0.70 5.82
N ALA A 161 10.48 -0.35 5.74
CA ALA A 161 9.85 -0.77 4.49
C ALA A 161 9.00 0.34 3.85
N MET A 162 8.27 1.11 4.68
CA MET A 162 7.54 2.32 4.27
C MET A 162 8.47 3.37 3.65
N GLN A 163 9.59 3.68 4.31
CA GLN A 163 10.47 4.76 3.88
C GLN A 163 11.31 4.39 2.64
N GLU A 164 11.74 3.13 2.56
CA GLU A 164 12.67 2.68 1.53
C GLU A 164 12.00 2.05 0.30
N HIS A 165 10.70 1.69 0.41
CA HIS A 165 9.96 0.93 -0.60
C HIS A 165 10.65 -0.38 -1.04
N ARG A 166 11.49 -0.93 -0.17
CA ARG A 166 12.19 -2.22 -0.32
C ARG A 166 12.50 -2.80 1.05
N VAL A 167 12.84 -4.08 1.07
CA VAL A 167 13.36 -4.76 2.26
C VAL A 167 14.65 -5.49 1.92
N ALA A 168 15.63 -5.44 2.81
CA ALA A 168 16.89 -6.17 2.67
C ALA A 168 16.85 -7.44 3.51
N ILE A 169 16.94 -8.61 2.85
CA ILE A 169 16.90 -9.92 3.50
C ILE A 169 18.13 -10.70 3.05
N ALA A 170 18.92 -11.21 4.02
CA ALA A 170 20.17 -11.94 3.77
C ALA A 170 21.15 -11.23 2.81
N GLY A 171 21.19 -9.90 2.85
CA GLY A 171 22.06 -9.08 1.98
C GLY A 171 21.53 -8.84 0.57
N THR A 172 20.30 -9.29 0.26
CA THR A 172 19.63 -9.03 -1.02
C THR A 172 18.47 -8.06 -0.84
N ASP A 173 18.40 -7.04 -1.70
CA ASP A 173 17.32 -6.07 -1.72
C ASP A 173 16.12 -6.60 -2.52
N HIS A 174 14.92 -6.51 -1.92
CA HIS A 174 13.66 -6.87 -2.55
C HIS A 174 12.74 -5.65 -2.60
N ALA A 175 12.45 -5.14 -3.80
CA ALA A 175 11.52 -4.04 -4.00
C ALA A 175 10.07 -4.44 -3.60
N LEU A 176 9.37 -3.51 -2.96
CA LEU A 176 7.94 -3.67 -2.68
C LEU A 176 7.12 -3.36 -3.95
N PRO A 177 5.90 -3.93 -4.08
CA PRO A 177 4.98 -3.56 -5.15
C PRO A 177 4.69 -2.06 -5.17
N SER A 178 4.36 -1.52 -6.34
CA SER A 178 3.95 -0.11 -6.49
C SER A 178 2.50 -0.04 -7.00
N PRO A 179 1.66 0.86 -6.46
CA PRO A 179 1.93 1.68 -5.28
C PRO A 179 1.99 0.85 -3.98
N PHE A 180 2.62 1.36 -2.92
CA PHE A 180 2.68 0.71 -1.59
C PHE A 180 2.21 1.68 -0.51
N HIS A 181 1.10 1.34 0.14
CA HIS A 181 0.50 2.13 1.21
C HIS A 181 0.36 1.31 2.48
N VAL A 182 0.41 2.01 3.61
CA VAL A 182 0.24 1.42 4.94
C VAL A 182 -0.83 2.23 5.65
N LEU A 183 -1.90 1.55 6.06
CA LEU A 183 -2.94 2.08 6.94
C LEU A 183 -2.74 1.39 8.29
N ALA A 184 -2.01 2.06 9.18
CA ALA A 184 -1.75 1.56 10.52
C ALA A 184 -2.90 1.98 11.45
N THR A 185 -3.23 1.15 12.45
CA THR A 185 -4.22 1.49 13.47
C THR A 185 -3.56 1.57 14.85
N GLN A 186 -4.09 2.45 15.70
CA GLN A 186 -3.73 2.51 17.11
C GLN A 186 -4.97 2.72 17.96
N ASN A 187 -5.06 1.92 19.02
CA ASN A 187 -6.07 2.07 20.05
C ASN A 187 -5.48 2.90 21.21
N PRO A 188 -5.96 4.14 21.45
CA PRO A 188 -5.39 5.02 22.47
C PRO A 188 -5.71 4.60 23.91
N ILE A 189 -6.68 3.72 24.12
CA ILE A 189 -7.15 3.32 25.46
C ILE A 189 -6.33 2.14 26.01
N GLU A 190 -5.59 1.44 25.16
CA GLU A 190 -4.87 0.22 25.53
C GLU A 190 -3.47 0.54 26.09
N GLN A 191 -3.36 0.48 27.42
CA GLN A 191 -2.14 0.88 28.15
C GLN A 191 -1.24 -0.30 28.54
N GLU A 192 -1.74 -1.54 28.48
CA GLU A 192 -0.99 -2.72 28.90
C GLU A 192 -0.34 -3.41 27.70
N GLY A 193 0.97 -3.66 27.78
CA GLY A 193 1.72 -4.34 26.72
C GLY A 193 1.83 -3.54 25.41
N THR A 194 1.76 -2.20 25.48
CA THR A 194 1.91 -1.33 24.31
C THR A 194 3.22 -0.54 24.34
N TYR A 195 3.77 -0.33 23.14
CA TYR A 195 4.94 0.45 22.82
C TYR A 195 4.50 1.63 21.94
N PRO A 196 4.38 2.85 22.51
CA PRO A 196 3.97 4.01 21.73
C PRO A 196 5.01 4.33 20.66
N LEU A 197 4.55 4.75 19.49
CA LEU A 197 5.43 5.27 18.44
C LEU A 197 6.02 6.60 18.91
N PRO A 198 7.35 6.76 18.95
CA PRO A 198 7.99 8.06 19.16
C PRO A 198 7.56 9.07 18.10
N GLU A 199 7.60 10.37 18.42
CA GLU A 199 7.23 11.45 17.50
C GLU A 199 7.96 11.36 16.15
N ALA A 200 9.26 11.06 16.18
CA ALA A 200 10.07 10.86 14.96
C ALA A 200 9.60 9.68 14.10
N GLN A 201 8.85 8.71 14.65
CA GLN A 201 8.24 7.62 13.90
C GLN A 201 6.86 8.00 13.37
N LEU A 202 6.09 8.79 14.12
CA LEU A 202 4.81 9.33 13.70
C LEU A 202 4.94 10.23 12.46
N ASP A 203 6.04 10.97 12.34
CA ASP A 203 6.35 11.85 11.19
C ASP A 203 6.44 11.09 9.84
N ARG A 204 6.61 9.76 9.87
CA ARG A 204 6.59 8.91 8.66
C ARG A 204 5.18 8.65 8.12
N PHE A 205 4.15 8.99 8.87
CA PHE A 205 2.77 8.95 8.42
C PHE A 205 2.36 10.33 7.90
N MET A 206 1.84 10.38 6.68
CA MET A 206 1.40 11.63 6.07
C MET A 206 0.21 12.23 6.83
N LEU A 207 -0.72 11.38 7.28
CA LEU A 207 -1.89 11.80 8.04
C LEU A 207 -2.07 10.91 9.26
N GLN A 208 -2.36 11.55 10.40
CA GLN A 208 -2.95 10.90 11.56
C GLN A 208 -4.44 11.27 11.62
N ILE A 209 -5.31 10.28 11.46
CA ILE A 209 -6.75 10.49 11.37
C ILE A 209 -7.42 9.93 12.64
N PRO A 210 -8.03 10.78 13.48
CA PRO A 210 -8.83 10.32 14.60
C PRO A 210 -10.20 9.81 14.11
N LEU A 211 -10.56 8.60 14.52
CA LEU A 211 -11.89 8.03 14.35
C LEU A 211 -12.67 8.21 15.64
N THR A 212 -13.80 8.91 15.54
CA THR A 212 -14.76 9.08 16.61
C THR A 212 -15.96 8.17 16.40
N PHE A 213 -16.77 7.99 17.45
CA PHE A 213 -18.05 7.33 17.31
C PHE A 213 -18.93 8.06 16.28
N PRO A 214 -19.66 7.32 15.42
CA PRO A 214 -20.62 7.92 14.52
C PRO A 214 -21.74 8.61 15.30
N ASP A 215 -22.43 9.56 14.67
CA ASP A 215 -23.66 10.11 15.24
C ASP A 215 -24.76 9.04 15.35
N ALA A 216 -25.81 9.32 16.12
CA ALA A 216 -26.87 8.35 16.37
C ALA A 216 -27.59 7.86 15.09
N ALA A 217 -27.66 8.68 14.04
CA ALA A 217 -28.30 8.31 12.78
C ALA A 217 -27.40 7.35 11.98
N ALA A 218 -26.10 7.63 11.93
CA ALA A 218 -25.09 6.77 11.32
C ALA A 218 -24.92 5.46 12.11
N GLU A 219 -24.91 5.51 13.44
CA GLU A 219 -24.88 4.32 14.30
C GLU A 219 -26.09 3.43 14.05
N ARG A 220 -27.30 4.00 14.01
CA ARG A 220 -28.52 3.25 13.66
C ARG A 220 -28.42 2.60 12.29
N THR A 221 -27.88 3.31 11.31
CA THR A 221 -27.68 2.78 9.95
C THR A 221 -26.69 1.63 9.96
N MET A 222 -25.57 1.76 10.68
CA MET A 222 -24.59 0.69 10.85
C MET A 222 -25.18 -0.55 11.51
N LEU A 223 -25.98 -0.37 12.58
CA LEU A 223 -26.65 -1.48 13.27
C LEU A 223 -27.60 -2.22 12.34
N LEU A 224 -28.44 -1.49 11.58
CA LEU A 224 -29.36 -2.10 10.61
C LEU A 224 -28.62 -2.80 9.47
N ALA A 225 -27.54 -2.21 8.96
CA ALA A 225 -26.73 -2.80 7.89
C ALA A 225 -25.99 -4.07 8.33
N THR A 226 -25.55 -4.13 9.59
CA THR A 226 -24.78 -5.29 10.13
C THR A 226 -25.71 -6.40 10.65
N THR A 227 -26.98 -6.10 10.95
CA THR A 227 -27.97 -7.07 11.45
C THR A 227 -29.00 -7.50 10.39
N GLY A 228 -29.00 -6.85 9.22
CA GLY A 228 -29.83 -7.21 8.08
C GLY A 228 -29.27 -8.42 7.31
N ALA A 229 -30.12 -9.07 6.51
CA ALA A 229 -29.76 -10.25 5.71
C ALA A 229 -28.90 -9.94 4.46
N GLU A 230 -28.68 -8.66 4.15
CA GLU A 230 -27.92 -8.21 2.97
C GLU A 230 -26.69 -7.39 3.41
N ASP A 231 -25.55 -8.06 3.56
CA ASP A 231 -24.27 -7.36 3.68
C ASP A 231 -23.91 -6.72 2.35
N ALA A 232 -23.92 -5.39 2.31
CA ALA A 232 -23.44 -4.60 1.18
C ALA A 232 -21.95 -4.89 0.91
N ALA A 233 -21.66 -5.74 -0.07
CA ALA A 233 -20.30 -6.05 -0.49
C ALA A 233 -19.72 -4.92 -1.37
N PRO A 234 -18.45 -4.51 -1.17
CA PRO A 234 -17.78 -3.54 -2.04
C PRO A 234 -17.55 -4.09 -3.44
N VAL A 235 -17.69 -3.22 -4.44
CA VAL A 235 -17.32 -3.54 -5.82
C VAL A 235 -16.07 -2.77 -6.26
N PRO A 236 -15.19 -3.37 -7.07
CA PRO A 236 -14.07 -2.64 -7.68
C PRO A 236 -14.55 -1.50 -8.56
N VAL A 237 -13.99 -0.31 -8.38
CA VAL A 237 -14.27 0.90 -9.17
C VAL A 237 -13.04 1.34 -9.94
N LEU A 238 -11.86 1.24 -9.32
CA LEU A 238 -10.57 1.49 -9.96
C LEU A 238 -9.78 0.18 -10.15
N SER A 239 -8.73 0.28 -10.95
CA SER A 239 -7.69 -0.75 -11.09
C SER A 239 -6.36 -0.21 -10.59
N ASP A 240 -5.46 -1.08 -10.17
CA ASP A 240 -4.07 -0.77 -9.79
C ASP A 240 -3.33 0.17 -10.77
N ARG A 241 -3.58 0.07 -12.08
CA ARG A 241 -2.97 0.93 -13.13
C ARG A 241 -3.50 2.36 -13.17
N ALA A 242 -4.56 2.67 -12.43
CA ALA A 242 -5.19 3.98 -12.39
C ALA A 242 -4.70 4.85 -11.21
N LEU A 243 -3.85 4.29 -10.34
CA LEU A 243 -3.26 4.91 -9.16
C LEU A 243 -1.73 4.95 -9.30
#